data_AF-A0A535NHC7-F1
#
_entry.id   AF-A0A535NHC7-F1
#
_cell.length_a   1.000
_cell.length_b   1.000
_cell.length_c   1.000
_cell.angle_alpha   90.00
_cell.angle_beta   90.00
_cell.angle_gamma   90.00
#
_symmetry.space_group_name_H-M   'P 1'
#
loop_
_entity.id
_entity.type
_entity.pdbx_description
1 polymer ?
#
loop_
_entity_poly.entity_id
_entity_poly.type
_entity_poly.pdbx_seq_one_letter_code
_entity_poly.pdbx_strand_id
1 'polypeptide(L)'
;MSQGLTVDWVEVGPRDGLQSWPRTLPTPAKVGLVASLLDCGFRRVEATSMVHPKWVPQLADAEAVLEALQDRIDQLRVLVPNRRGLDRARDAGVRNVAVSLRPGNARGDPGDRTGGPARQHRRRRQRECGIRLSL
;
A
#
# COMPACT_ATOMS: atom_id res chain seq x y z
N MET A 1 28.49 -26.96 0.93
CA MET A 1 28.33 -25.51 0.68
C MET A 1 26.94 -25.14 1.15
N SER A 2 26.84 -24.40 2.26
CA SER A 2 25.55 -23.90 2.77
C SER A 2 24.99 -22.95 1.72
N GLN A 3 23.84 -23.27 1.13
CA GLN A 3 23.13 -22.34 0.25
C GLN A 3 22.72 -21.15 1.12
N GLY A 4 23.23 -19.97 0.80
CA GLY A 4 22.94 -18.75 1.57
C GLY A 4 21.45 -18.42 1.52
N LEU A 5 20.82 -18.26 2.69
CA LEU A 5 19.46 -17.75 2.80
C LEU A 5 19.42 -16.31 2.32
N THR A 6 18.58 -16.03 1.32
CA THR A 6 18.30 -14.66 0.87
C THR A 6 17.12 -14.11 1.67
N VAL A 7 17.31 -12.96 2.31
CA VAL A 7 16.27 -12.27 3.09
C VAL A 7 15.90 -10.97 2.37
N ASP A 8 14.62 -10.80 2.09
CA ASP A 8 14.07 -9.56 1.54
C ASP A 8 13.48 -8.71 2.66
N TRP A 9 14.00 -7.50 2.84
CA TRP A 9 13.47 -6.55 3.81
C TRP A 9 12.49 -5.58 3.14
N VAL A 10 11.34 -5.37 3.78
CA VAL A 10 10.37 -4.35 3.38
C VAL A 10 10.22 -3.38 4.55
N GLU A 11 10.59 -2.13 4.32
CA GLU A 11 10.44 -1.08 5.33
C GLU A 11 9.00 -0.57 5.32
N VAL A 12 8.36 -0.52 6.49
CA VAL A 12 6.94 -0.16 6.65
C VAL A 12 6.70 1.04 7.55
N GLY A 13 7.76 1.60 8.15
CA GLY A 13 7.73 2.77 9.03
C GLY A 13 7.00 3.98 8.44
N PRO A 14 7.19 4.36 7.17
CA PRO A 14 6.47 5.47 6.56
C PRO A 14 4.95 5.29 6.50
N ARG A 15 4.45 4.04 6.49
CA ARG A 15 3.01 3.75 6.51
C ARG A 15 2.53 3.36 7.90
N ASP A 16 2.99 2.22 8.40
CA ASP A 16 2.49 1.60 9.64
C ASP A 16 2.98 2.37 10.88
N GLY A 17 4.23 2.82 10.86
CA GLY A 17 4.79 3.68 11.91
C GLY A 17 4.03 4.99 12.02
N LEU A 18 3.88 5.72 10.90
CA LEU A 18 3.17 7.01 10.90
C LEU A 18 1.68 6.91 11.25
N GLN A 19 1.03 5.78 10.99
CA GLN A 19 -0.36 5.55 11.37
C GLN A 19 -0.57 5.58 12.90
N SER A 20 0.43 5.16 13.68
CA SER A 20 0.38 5.19 15.15
C SER A 20 0.99 6.47 15.75
N TRP A 21 1.57 7.33 14.92
CA TRP A 21 2.27 8.53 15.39
C TRP A 21 1.27 9.60 15.89
N PRO A 22 1.55 10.25 17.03
CA PRO A 22 0.59 11.16 17.68
C PRO A 22 0.29 12.44 16.89
N ARG A 23 1.08 12.75 15.86
CA ARG A 23 0.96 13.99 15.07
C ARG A 23 0.98 13.66 13.58
N THR A 24 0.34 14.49 12.76
CA THR A 24 0.48 14.35 11.31
C THR A 24 1.78 15.02 10.87
N LEU A 25 2.65 14.26 10.21
CA LEU A 25 3.83 14.83 9.57
C LEU A 25 3.43 15.58 8.29
N PRO A 26 4.03 16.75 8.02
CA PRO A 26 3.82 17.43 6.75
C PRO A 26 4.39 16.60 5.60
N THR A 27 3.77 16.69 4.43
CA THR A 27 4.11 15.88 3.25
C THR A 27 5.60 15.92 2.89
N PRO A 28 6.31 17.07 2.89
CA PRO A 28 7.74 17.09 2.59
C PRO A 28 8.59 16.26 3.55
N ALA A 29 8.20 16.19 4.83
CA ALA A 29 8.91 15.37 5.81
C ALA A 29 8.70 13.87 5.56
N LYS A 30 7.50 13.47 5.12
CA LYS A 30 7.22 12.09 4.72
C LYS A 30 7.99 11.68 3.48
N VAL A 31 8.02 12.56 2.46
CA VAL A 31 8.80 12.37 1.24
C VAL A 31 10.28 12.22 1.57
N GLY A 32 10.83 13.12 2.41
CA GLY A 32 12.21 13.04 2.87
C GLY A 32 12.53 11.74 3.59
N LEU A 33 11.65 11.29 4.49
CA LEU A 33 11.79 10.00 5.18
C LEU A 33 11.87 8.83 4.18
N VAL A 34 10.93 8.75 3.23
CA VAL A 34 10.90 7.66 2.25
C VAL A 34 12.14 7.72 1.34
N ALA A 35 12.51 8.90 0.86
CA ALA A 35 13.70 9.09 0.02
C ALA A 35 14.98 8.64 0.74
N SER A 36 15.16 9.05 2.01
CA SER A 36 16.32 8.62 2.81
C SER A 36 16.36 7.11 3.02
N LEU A 37 15.22 6.45 3.21
CA LEU A 37 15.17 4.98 3.29
C LEU A 37 15.58 4.33 1.96
N LEU A 38 15.10 4.84 0.84
CA LEU A 38 15.52 4.33 -0.47
C LEU A 38 17.02 4.54 -0.70
N ASP A 39 17.57 5.68 -0.29
CA ASP A 39 18.99 6.00 -0.42
C ASP A 39 19.88 5.15 0.51
N CYS A 40 19.34 4.65 1.62
CA CYS A 40 19.98 3.65 2.48
C CYS A 40 20.04 2.23 1.84
N GLY A 41 19.45 2.04 0.66
CA GLY A 41 19.48 0.77 -0.07
C GLY A 41 18.30 -0.16 0.19
N PHE A 42 17.24 0.33 0.84
CA PHE A 42 16.00 -0.44 0.95
C PHE A 42 15.36 -0.59 -0.44
N ARG A 43 15.23 -1.84 -0.89
CA ARG A 43 14.66 -2.15 -2.22
C ARG A 43 13.15 -1.94 -2.30
N ARG A 44 12.47 -2.03 -1.15
CA ARG A 44 11.01 -1.91 -1.04
C ARG A 44 10.65 -1.11 0.21
N VAL A 45 9.98 0.01 0.01
CA VAL A 45 9.49 0.86 1.08
C VAL A 45 7.99 1.05 0.93
N GLU A 46 7.23 0.73 1.97
CA GLU A 46 5.80 0.98 2.02
C GLU A 46 5.55 2.45 2.37
N ALA A 47 5.41 3.28 1.33
CA ALA A 47 5.41 4.73 1.45
C ALA A 47 4.12 5.28 2.05
N THR A 48 2.96 4.70 1.69
CA THR A 48 1.65 5.21 2.12
C THR A 48 0.53 4.17 1.94
N SER A 49 -0.71 4.58 2.22
CA SER A 49 -1.93 3.77 2.11
C SER A 49 -3.05 4.54 1.43
N MET A 50 -3.77 3.89 0.51
CA MET A 50 -4.97 4.39 -0.15
C MET A 50 -6.24 4.16 0.69
N VAL A 51 -6.11 4.29 2.00
CA VAL A 51 -7.23 4.29 2.94
C VAL A 51 -8.01 5.60 2.84
N HIS A 52 -9.27 5.58 3.27
CA HIS A 52 -10.06 6.79 3.28
C HIS A 52 -9.50 7.76 4.36
N PRO A 53 -9.23 9.04 4.04
CA PRO A 53 -8.64 10.02 4.95
C PRO A 53 -9.37 10.17 6.29
N LYS A 54 -10.69 9.98 6.29
CA LYS A 54 -11.52 9.99 7.52
C LYS A 54 -11.07 8.95 8.56
N TRP A 55 -10.58 7.79 8.12
CA TRP A 55 -10.19 6.69 9.03
C TRP A 55 -8.73 6.78 9.45
N VAL A 56 -7.86 7.28 8.56
CA VAL A 56 -6.44 7.49 8.84
C VAL A 56 -6.02 8.87 8.31
N PRO A 57 -6.27 9.94 9.08
CA PRO A 57 -5.92 11.31 8.66
C PRO A 57 -4.42 11.49 8.41
N GLN A 58 -3.59 10.69 9.08
CA GLN A 58 -2.13 10.74 8.98
C GLN A 58 -1.63 10.45 7.57
N LEU A 59 -2.40 9.71 6.76
CA LEU A 59 -2.05 9.29 5.40
C LEU A 59 -2.96 9.91 4.34
N ALA A 60 -3.63 11.02 4.68
CA ALA A 60 -4.55 11.71 3.76
C ALA A 60 -3.88 12.28 2.50
N ASP A 61 -2.58 12.50 2.55
CA ASP A 61 -1.72 13.07 1.50
C ASP A 61 -1.01 12.01 0.65
N ALA A 62 -1.58 10.80 0.55
CA ALA A 62 -1.00 9.66 -0.16
C ALA A 62 -0.61 10.01 -1.61
N GLU A 63 -1.50 10.63 -2.38
CA GLU A 63 -1.19 11.01 -3.76
C GLU A 63 -0.04 12.01 -3.86
N ALA A 64 0.00 13.01 -2.98
CA ALA A 64 1.08 14.01 -2.99
C ALA A 64 2.44 13.39 -2.65
N VAL A 65 2.48 12.40 -1.75
CA VAL A 65 3.71 11.64 -1.46
C VAL A 65 4.16 10.83 -2.68
N LEU A 66 3.23 10.17 -3.37
CA LEU A 66 3.55 9.36 -4.56
C LEU A 66 3.99 10.22 -5.75
N GLU A 67 3.32 11.36 -5.97
CA GLU A 67 3.69 12.31 -7.02
C GLU A 67 5.10 12.87 -6.80
N ALA A 68 5.45 13.23 -5.57
CA ALA A 68 6.78 13.72 -5.22
C ALA A 68 7.90 12.67 -5.36
N LEU A 69 7.56 11.38 -5.43
CA LEU A 69 8.50 10.25 -5.53
C LEU A 69 8.30 9.46 -6.83
N GLN A 70 7.74 10.10 -7.87
CA GLN A 70 7.36 9.42 -9.11
C GLN A 70 8.56 8.81 -9.85
N ASP A 71 9.75 9.40 -9.73
CA ASP A 71 11.00 8.86 -10.27
C ASP A 71 11.46 7.56 -9.57
N ARG A 72 10.90 7.25 -8.40
CA ARG A 72 11.22 6.07 -7.58
C ARG A 72 10.02 5.14 -7.38
N ILE A 73 8.91 5.36 -8.10
CA ILE A 73 7.61 4.68 -7.89
C ILE A 73 7.70 3.14 -7.88
N ASP A 74 8.66 2.58 -8.62
CA ASP A 74 8.88 1.15 -8.73
C ASP A 74 9.40 0.48 -7.47
N GLN A 75 10.02 1.25 -6.59
CA GLN A 75 10.52 0.81 -5.29
C GLN A 75 9.48 1.00 -4.18
N LEU A 76 8.39 1.70 -4.49
CA LEU A 76 7.34 1.98 -3.53
C LEU A 76 6.32 0.85 -3.50
N ARG A 77 5.85 0.58 -2.28
CA ARG A 77 4.70 -0.25 -1.99
C ARG A 77 3.60 0.60 -1.38
N VAL A 78 2.34 0.33 -1.74
CA VAL A 78 1.18 1.05 -1.20
C VAL A 78 0.13 0.08 -0.68
N LEU A 79 -0.37 0.34 0.53
CA LEU A 79 -1.47 -0.43 1.09
C LEU A 79 -2.80 -0.01 0.44
N VAL A 80 -3.57 -0.98 -0.02
CA VAL A 80 -4.85 -0.78 -0.70
C VAL A 80 -5.92 -1.63 -0.01
N PRO A 81 -6.88 -1.00 0.70
CA PRO A 81 -7.92 -1.75 1.43
C PRO A 81 -9.09 -2.19 0.55
N ASN A 82 -9.33 -1.52 -0.58
CA ASN A 82 -10.49 -1.77 -1.43
C ASN A 82 -10.21 -1.40 -2.91
N ARG A 83 -11.17 -1.72 -3.79
CA ARG A 83 -11.04 -1.50 -5.24
C ARG A 83 -10.82 -0.04 -5.62
N ARG A 84 -11.48 0.90 -4.95
CA ARG A 84 -11.30 2.34 -5.22
C ARG A 84 -9.87 2.80 -4.90
N GLY A 85 -9.30 2.30 -3.81
CA GLY A 85 -7.89 2.54 -3.50
C GLY A 85 -6.95 1.93 -4.54
N LEU A 86 -7.32 0.78 -5.12
CA LEU A 86 -6.53 0.14 -6.18
C LEU A 86 -6.52 0.98 -7.46
N ASP A 87 -7.68 1.50 -7.86
CA ASP A 87 -7.78 2.36 -9.05
C ASP A 87 -6.91 3.63 -8.86
N ARG A 88 -6.97 4.28 -7.69
CA ARG A 88 -6.10 5.42 -7.35
C ARG A 88 -4.61 5.08 -7.40
N ALA A 89 -4.21 3.94 -6.82
CA ALA A 89 -2.82 3.51 -6.84
C ALA A 89 -2.32 3.20 -8.26
N ARG A 90 -3.16 2.57 -9.09
CA ARG A 90 -2.87 2.31 -10.50
C ARG A 90 -2.69 3.62 -11.27
N ASP A 91 -3.59 4.57 -11.08
CA ASP A 91 -3.55 5.85 -11.78
C ASP A 91 -2.31 6.68 -11.36
N ALA A 92 -1.80 6.48 -10.14
CA ALA A 92 -0.53 7.04 -9.68
C ALA A 92 0.73 6.32 -10.21
N GLY A 93 0.57 5.20 -10.94
CA GLY A 93 1.69 4.43 -11.51
C GLY A 93 2.27 3.35 -10.59
N VAL A 94 1.66 3.10 -9.43
CA VAL A 94 2.17 2.13 -8.44
C VAL A 94 2.00 0.70 -8.96
N ARG A 95 3.10 -0.06 -8.96
CA ARG A 95 3.13 -1.46 -9.42
C ARG A 95 3.13 -2.48 -8.27
N ASN A 96 3.55 -2.08 -7.07
CA ASN A 96 3.58 -2.94 -5.90
C ASN A 96 2.49 -2.53 -4.90
N VAL A 97 1.46 -3.35 -4.76
CA VAL A 97 0.35 -3.09 -3.84
C VAL A 97 0.29 -4.15 -2.75
N ALA A 98 0.01 -3.71 -1.52
CA ALA A 98 -0.35 -4.58 -0.41
C ALA A 98 -1.87 -4.58 -0.25
N VAL A 99 -2.47 -5.76 -0.04
CA VAL A 99 -3.89 -5.86 0.28
C VAL A 99 -4.02 -6.43 1.68
N SER A 100 -4.75 -5.73 2.56
CA SER A 100 -5.07 -6.27 3.87
C SER A 100 -6.38 -7.04 3.80
N LEU A 101 -6.30 -8.33 4.13
CA LEU A 101 -7.46 -9.20 4.25
C LEU A 101 -7.62 -9.57 5.71
N ARG A 102 -8.78 -9.26 6.28
CA ARG A 102 -9.13 -9.74 7.61
C ARG A 102 -9.79 -11.13 7.49
N PRO A 103 -9.26 -12.18 8.14
CA PRO A 103 -10.01 -13.43 8.27
C PRO A 103 -11.31 -13.17 9.06
N GLY A 104 -12.43 -13.79 8.64
CA GLY A 104 -13.82 -13.47 9.08
C GLY A 104 -13.98 -13.32 10.61
N ASN A 105 -14.88 -12.49 11.18
CA ASN A 105 -16.30 -12.23 10.88
C ASN A 105 -16.63 -10.75 11.17
N ALA A 106 -15.86 -9.81 10.61
CA ALA A 106 -16.07 -8.39 10.87
C ALA A 106 -17.12 -7.81 9.92
N ARG A 107 -18.07 -7.04 10.47
CA ARG A 107 -19.05 -6.24 9.70
C ARG A 107 -18.34 -5.52 8.55
N GLY A 108 -18.95 -5.59 7.36
CA GLY A 108 -18.38 -5.13 6.09
C GLY A 108 -17.86 -3.69 6.13
N ASP A 109 -16.87 -3.43 5.27
CA ASP A 109 -16.29 -2.10 5.03
C ASP A 109 -17.41 -1.06 4.83
N PRO A 110 -17.47 0.03 5.62
CA PRO A 110 -18.51 1.07 5.50
C PRO A 110 -18.62 1.71 4.10
N GLY A 111 -17.68 1.44 3.19
CA GLY A 111 -17.66 1.94 1.82
C GLY A 111 -18.23 1.02 0.74
N ASP A 112 -18.58 -0.24 1.04
CA ASP A 112 -19.08 -1.19 0.04
C ASP A 112 -20.62 -1.13 -0.05
N ARG A 113 -21.14 -0.41 -1.06
CA ARG A 113 -22.58 -0.35 -1.39
C ARG A 113 -22.99 -1.38 -2.46
N THR A 114 -22.13 -2.34 -2.82
CA THR A 114 -22.49 -3.38 -3.79
C THR A 114 -23.03 -4.62 -3.09
N GLY A 115 -24.30 -4.58 -2.73
CA GLY A 115 -25.07 -5.77 -2.37
C GLY A 115 -25.24 -6.69 -3.57
N GLY A 116 -24.52 -7.82 -3.59
CA GLY A 116 -24.70 -8.89 -4.56
C GLY A 116 -24.20 -10.23 -3.99
N PRO A 117 -24.91 -11.35 -4.22
CA PRO A 117 -24.61 -12.60 -3.54
C PRO A 117 -23.28 -13.20 -3.98
N ALA A 118 -22.32 -13.20 -3.06
CA ALA A 118 -20.96 -13.70 -3.25
C ALA A 118 -20.89 -15.23 -3.16
N ARG A 119 -21.38 -15.95 -4.17
CA ARG A 119 -21.19 -17.41 -4.29
C ARG A 119 -21.11 -17.87 -5.75
N GLN A 120 -20.08 -17.51 -6.51
CA GLN A 120 -19.53 -18.41 -7.57
C GLN A 120 -18.31 -17.90 -8.36
N HIS A 121 -17.89 -16.64 -8.28
CA HIS A 121 -16.88 -16.12 -9.21
C HIS A 121 -15.42 -16.14 -8.69
N ARG A 122 -15.08 -17.07 -7.79
CA ARG A 122 -13.84 -17.01 -6.99
C ARG A 122 -12.55 -17.52 -7.66
N ARG A 123 -12.58 -17.96 -8.93
CA ARG A 123 -11.37 -18.57 -9.57
C ARG A 123 -10.89 -17.95 -10.89
N ARG A 124 -11.63 -17.03 -11.54
CA ARG A 124 -11.22 -16.48 -12.85
C ARG A 124 -10.47 -15.14 -12.81
N ARG A 125 -10.68 -14.29 -11.81
CA ARG A 125 -10.20 -12.88 -11.85
C ARG A 125 -8.79 -12.60 -11.34
N GLN A 126 -8.05 -13.62 -10.89
CA GLN A 126 -6.67 -13.43 -10.40
C GLN A 126 -5.62 -13.39 -11.52
N ARG A 127 -5.95 -13.88 -12.73
CA ARG A 127 -5.00 -13.89 -13.87
C ARG A 127 -5.09 -12.64 -14.77
N GLU A 128 -6.19 -11.90 -14.71
CA GLU A 128 -6.42 -10.75 -15.61
C GLU A 128 -5.65 -9.48 -15.19
N CYS A 129 -5.22 -9.35 -13.93
CA CYS A 129 -4.62 -8.10 -13.46
C CYS A 129 -3.10 -7.99 -13.65
N GLY A 130 -2.36 -9.03 -14.06
CA GLY A 130 -0.90 -8.93 -14.27
C GLY A 130 -0.07 -8.56 -13.01
N ILE A 131 -0.68 -8.53 -11.82
CA ILE A 131 -0.02 -8.17 -10.56
C ILE A 131 0.71 -9.41 -10.02
N ARG A 132 2.04 -9.35 -9.93
CA ARG A 132 2.81 -10.31 -9.12
C ARG A 132 2.51 -10.06 -7.65
N LEU A 133 1.58 -10.84 -7.10
CA LEU A 133 1.43 -11.00 -5.66
C LEU A 133 2.70 -11.66 -5.13
N SER A 134 3.55 -10.89 -4.45
CA SER A 134 4.63 -11.44 -3.63
C SER A 134 3.99 -11.91 -2.33
N LEU A 135 3.70 -13.20 -2.25
CA LEU A 135 3.35 -13.90 -1.01
C LEU A 135 4.65 -14.34 -0.32
#